data_AF-A0A834RPD9-F1
#
_entry.id   AF-A0A834RPD9-F1
#
_cell.length_a   1.000
_cell.length_b   1.000
_cell.length_c   1.000
_cell.angle_alpha   90.00
_cell.angle_beta   90.00
_cell.angle_gamma   90.00
#
_symmetry.space_group_name_H-M   'P 1'
#
loop_
_entity.id
_entity.type
_entity.pdbx_description
1 polymer ?
#
loop_
_entity_poly.entity_id
_entity_poly.type
_entity_poly.pdbx_seq_one_letter_code
_entity_poly.pdbx_strand_id
1 'polypeptide(L)'
;MKFVFVLVALAGSAVANAPQTDALAKHGLEQLWLDVAKHSDSYSKECTPGTVARRREWSNLKRSEKLNYIDAVQCMGKKKARYPAAIAGGAKNRYDDFVVTHILLTQYTHGNGNFLSWHRYFMWAWEQTLRNECGYKGYLPYYNWALWADNPRASPLLDVDSATINSIRSLS
;
A
#
# COMPACT_ATOMS: atom_id res chain seq x y z
N MET A 1 54.98 27.24 2.77
CA MET A 1 53.51 27.38 2.69
C MET A 1 52.88 26.01 2.80
N LYS A 2 52.18 25.71 3.89
CA LYS A 2 51.42 24.46 4.07
C LYS A 2 49.94 24.80 3.89
N PHE A 3 49.31 24.27 2.85
CA PHE A 3 47.87 24.44 2.63
C PHE A 3 47.12 23.45 3.50
N VAL A 4 46.31 23.96 4.44
CA VAL A 4 45.38 23.18 5.24
C VAL A 4 44.06 23.11 4.47
N PHE A 5 43.70 21.93 3.98
CA PHE A 5 42.37 21.68 3.43
C PHE A 5 41.41 21.39 4.59
N VAL A 6 40.52 22.33 4.88
CA VAL A 6 39.39 22.13 5.77
C VAL A 6 38.27 21.46 4.96
N LEU A 7 38.11 20.15 5.15
CA LEU A 7 36.93 19.41 4.69
C LEU A 7 35.74 19.80 5.55
N VAL A 8 34.93 20.74 5.06
CA VAL A 8 33.61 21.02 5.64
C VAL A 8 32.69 19.88 5.23
N ALA A 9 32.45 18.96 6.15
CA ALA A 9 31.37 17.99 6.03
C ALA A 9 30.03 18.74 6.16
N LEU A 10 29.39 19.02 5.02
CA LEU A 10 27.98 19.42 4.99
C LEU A 10 27.17 18.21 5.47
N ALA A 11 26.83 18.20 6.76
CA ALA A 11 25.75 17.39 7.28
C ALA A 11 24.45 17.91 6.66
N GLY A 12 24.11 17.38 5.49
CA GLY A 12 22.80 17.52 4.89
C GLY A 12 21.80 16.78 5.77
N SER A 13 21.31 17.44 6.81
CA SER A 13 20.10 17.03 7.50
C SER A 13 18.94 17.25 6.54
N ALA A 14 18.73 16.30 5.63
CA ALA A 14 17.44 16.13 4.99
C ALA A 14 16.45 15.71 6.08
N VAL A 15 16.03 16.66 6.90
CA VAL A 15 14.80 16.52 7.68
C VAL A 15 13.72 16.49 6.62
N ALA A 16 13.31 15.29 6.22
CA ALA A 16 12.15 15.10 5.38
C ALA A 16 10.99 15.79 6.12
N ASN A 17 10.59 16.97 5.65
CA ASN A 17 9.38 17.60 6.12
C ASN A 17 8.27 16.62 5.76
N ALA A 18 7.75 15.90 6.77
CA ALA A 18 6.54 15.11 6.57
C ALA A 18 5.51 16.04 5.92
N PRO A 19 4.90 15.65 4.79
CA PRO A 19 3.88 16.45 4.15
C PRO A 19 2.87 16.94 5.18
N GLN A 20 2.38 18.18 5.03
CA GLN A 20 1.36 18.73 5.93
C GLN A 20 0.16 17.77 6.10
N THR A 21 -0.13 16.98 5.07
CA THR A 21 -1.16 15.92 5.08
C THR A 21 -0.85 14.80 6.07
N ASP A 22 0.41 14.39 6.22
CA ASP A 22 0.82 13.33 7.16
C ASP A 22 0.76 13.83 8.60
N ALA A 23 1.12 15.10 8.84
CA ALA A 23 0.96 15.74 10.14
C ALA A 23 -0.53 15.83 10.55
N LEU A 24 -1.40 16.21 9.60
CA LEU A 24 -2.84 16.26 9.83
C LEU A 24 -3.43 14.86 10.09
N ALA A 25 -3.01 13.85 9.33
CA ALA A 25 -3.44 12.47 9.53
C ALA A 25 -3.03 11.94 10.92
N LYS A 26 -1.81 12.27 11.37
CA LYS A 26 -1.35 11.93 12.73
C LYS A 26 -2.21 12.60 13.80
N HIS A 27 -2.47 13.90 13.68
CA HIS A 27 -3.34 14.61 14.61
C HIS A 27 -4.76 14.01 14.63
N GLY A 28 -5.33 13.70 13.47
CA GLY A 28 -6.64 13.06 13.38
C GLY A 28 -6.68 11.68 14.06
N LEU A 29 -5.60 10.89 13.94
CA LEU A 29 -5.49 9.60 14.61
C LEU A 29 -5.40 9.75 16.14
N GLU A 30 -4.68 10.75 16.64
CA GLU A 30 -4.61 11.06 18.08
C GLU A 30 -5.98 11.43 18.63
N GLN A 31 -6.72 12.30 17.93
CA GLN A 31 -8.09 12.67 18.30
C GLN A 31 -9.04 11.47 18.27
N LEU A 32 -8.91 10.58 17.28
CA LEU A 32 -9.71 9.35 17.22
C LEU A 32 -9.49 8.48 18.45
N TRP A 33 -8.25 8.31 18.91
CA TRP A 33 -8.00 7.48 20.10
C TRP A 33 -8.50 8.10 21.39
N LEU A 34 -8.49 9.43 21.49
CA LEU A 34 -9.14 10.13 22.60
C LEU A 34 -10.65 9.91 22.59
N ASP A 35 -11.27 9.91 21.41
CA ASP A 35 -12.71 9.64 21.27
C ASP A 35 -13.06 8.18 21.60
N VAL A 36 -12.27 7.22 21.11
CA VAL A 36 -12.43 5.79 21.43
C VAL A 36 -12.33 5.54 22.94
N ALA A 37 -11.42 6.22 23.63
CA ALA A 37 -11.27 6.10 25.08
C ALA A 37 -12.48 6.67 25.85
N LYS A 38 -13.13 7.72 25.33
CA LYS A 38 -14.33 8.33 25.94
C LYS A 38 -15.61 7.55 25.64
N HIS A 39 -15.70 6.94 24.47
CA HIS A 39 -16.91 6.29 23.97
C HIS A 39 -16.69 4.79 23.72
N SER A 40 -16.02 4.09 24.65
CA SER A 40 -15.56 2.72 24.42
C SER A 40 -16.65 1.71 24.06
N ASP A 41 -17.90 1.93 24.49
CA ASP A 41 -19.04 1.07 24.16
C ASP A 41 -19.51 1.22 22.70
N SER A 42 -19.18 2.33 22.04
CA SER A 42 -19.52 2.61 20.63
C SER A 42 -18.51 2.00 19.65
N TYR A 43 -17.39 1.45 20.13
CA TYR A 43 -16.30 0.95 19.30
C TYR A 43 -16.05 -0.54 19.52
N SER A 44 -15.40 -1.17 18.53
CA SER A 44 -15.03 -2.58 18.61
C SER A 44 -13.98 -2.80 19.70
N LYS A 45 -14.20 -3.82 20.55
CA LYS A 45 -13.23 -4.29 21.55
C LYS A 45 -12.03 -5.01 20.90
N GLU A 46 -12.15 -5.43 19.64
CA GLU A 46 -11.11 -6.15 18.90
C GLU A 46 -10.19 -5.21 18.11
N CYS A 47 -10.71 -4.03 17.70
CA CYS A 47 -9.93 -3.01 17.01
C CYS A 47 -9.34 -2.01 18.01
N THR A 48 -8.16 -2.34 18.52
CA THR A 48 -7.45 -1.59 19.57
C THR A 48 -6.20 -0.91 19.00
N PRO A 49 -5.60 0.06 19.70
CA PRO A 49 -4.32 0.65 19.29
C PRO A 49 -3.19 -0.37 19.05
N GLY A 50 -3.24 -1.52 19.73
CA GLY A 50 -2.27 -2.61 19.62
C GLY A 50 -2.57 -3.63 18.52
N THR A 51 -3.83 -3.74 18.08
CA THR A 51 -4.27 -4.72 17.05
C THR A 51 -4.59 -4.07 15.70
N VAL A 52 -4.78 -2.75 15.66
CA VAL A 52 -5.12 -2.02 14.43
C VAL A 52 -4.03 -2.18 13.37
N ALA A 53 -4.46 -2.52 12.16
CA ALA A 53 -3.59 -2.61 10.99
C ALA A 53 -2.96 -1.24 10.69
N ARG A 54 -1.64 -1.20 10.47
CA ARG A 54 -0.91 0.02 10.09
C ARG A 54 -0.38 -0.11 8.67
N ARG A 55 -1.01 0.62 7.74
CA ARG A 55 -0.53 0.78 6.37
C ARG A 55 0.52 1.88 6.34
N ARG A 56 1.61 1.67 5.61
CA ARG A 56 2.77 2.57 5.57
C ARG A 56 3.10 2.96 4.14
N GLU A 57 3.68 4.13 3.99
CA GLU A 57 4.18 4.60 2.71
C GLU A 57 5.28 3.64 2.20
N TRP A 58 5.31 3.40 0.89
CA TRP A 58 6.21 2.43 0.26
C TRP A 58 7.70 2.68 0.54
N SER A 59 8.19 3.92 0.40
CA SER A 59 9.58 4.30 0.69
C SER A 59 9.99 4.03 2.14
N ASN A 60 9.05 4.08 3.09
CA ASN A 60 9.26 3.75 4.50
C ASN A 60 9.33 2.25 4.81
N LEU A 61 9.08 1.37 3.84
CA LEU A 61 9.26 -0.07 4.00
C LEU A 61 10.72 -0.49 3.84
N LYS A 62 11.16 -1.44 4.67
CA LYS A 62 12.44 -2.15 4.48
C LYS A 62 12.42 -2.92 3.17
N ARG A 63 13.60 -3.15 2.58
CA ARG A 63 13.74 -3.97 1.35
C ARG A 63 13.05 -5.33 1.48
N SER A 64 13.22 -6.02 2.61
CA SER A 64 12.58 -7.32 2.87
C SER A 64 11.04 -7.25 2.90
N GLU A 65 10.48 -6.14 3.38
CA GLU A 65 9.03 -5.94 3.43
C GLU A 65 8.47 -5.67 2.03
N LYS A 66 9.18 -4.88 1.22
CA LYS A 66 8.87 -4.67 -0.20
C LYS A 66 8.89 -5.98 -0.97
N LEU A 67 9.96 -6.76 -0.82
CA LEU A 67 10.08 -8.07 -1.46
C LEU A 67 8.98 -9.03 -1.02
N ASN A 68 8.63 -9.09 0.27
CA ASN A 68 7.52 -9.93 0.74
C ASN A 68 6.17 -9.55 0.10
N TYR A 69 5.92 -8.25 -0.13
CA TYR A 69 4.74 -7.81 -0.87
C TYR A 69 4.80 -8.26 -2.33
N ILE A 70 5.93 -8.01 -3.02
CA ILE A 70 6.14 -8.40 -4.42
C ILE A 70 5.96 -9.91 -4.62
N ASP A 71 6.57 -10.73 -3.76
CA ASP A 71 6.45 -12.19 -3.79
C ASP A 71 5.01 -12.65 -3.63
N ALA A 72 4.24 -11.99 -2.76
CA ALA A 72 2.84 -12.30 -2.57
C ALA A 72 2.00 -11.95 -3.80
N VAL A 73 2.28 -10.83 -4.48
CA VAL A 73 1.60 -10.47 -5.73
C VAL A 73 1.97 -11.44 -6.86
N GLN A 74 3.24 -11.83 -6.98
CA GLN A 74 3.66 -12.85 -7.95
C GLN A 74 3.00 -14.21 -7.67
N CYS A 75 2.82 -14.57 -6.40
CA CYS A 75 2.07 -15.76 -6.01
C CYS A 75 0.61 -15.73 -6.49
N MET A 76 -0.04 -14.56 -6.51
CA MET A 76 -1.40 -14.43 -7.06
C MET A 76 -1.47 -14.83 -8.54
N GLY A 77 -0.44 -14.49 -9.33
CA GLY A 77 -0.31 -14.91 -10.73
C GLY A 77 -0.14 -16.43 -10.92
N LYS A 78 0.28 -17.16 -9.89
CA LYS A 78 0.47 -18.62 -9.93
C LYS A 78 -0.73 -19.42 -9.45
N LYS A 79 -1.68 -18.77 -8.75
CA LYS A 79 -2.88 -19.44 -8.24
C LYS A 79 -3.96 -19.46 -9.30
N LYS A 80 -4.67 -20.58 -9.43
CA LYS A 80 -5.80 -20.73 -10.37
C LYS A 80 -6.91 -19.70 -10.10
N ALA A 81 -7.42 -19.08 -11.16
CA ALA A 81 -8.61 -18.21 -11.11
C ALA A 81 -9.82 -18.94 -10.49
N ARG A 82 -10.68 -18.17 -9.80
CA ARG A 82 -11.96 -18.64 -9.23
C ARG A 82 -13.17 -18.24 -10.06
N TYR A 83 -13.07 -17.21 -10.90
CA TYR A 83 -14.17 -16.86 -11.80
C TYR A 83 -14.51 -18.05 -12.72
N PRO A 84 -15.81 -18.36 -12.91
CA PRO A 84 -16.23 -19.32 -13.92
C PRO A 84 -15.77 -18.87 -15.31
N ALA A 85 -15.20 -19.80 -16.09
CA ALA A 85 -14.74 -19.50 -17.46
C ALA A 85 -15.86 -18.99 -18.38
N ALA A 86 -17.11 -19.36 -18.11
CA ALA A 86 -18.28 -18.85 -18.83
C ALA A 86 -18.51 -17.34 -18.62
N ILE A 87 -18.05 -16.79 -17.48
CA ILE A 87 -18.15 -15.35 -17.17
C ILE A 87 -16.89 -14.63 -17.64
N ALA A 88 -15.72 -15.22 -17.40
CA ALA A 88 -14.43 -14.60 -17.72
C ALA A 88 -13.41 -15.63 -18.22
N GLY A 89 -13.55 -16.09 -19.47
CA GLY A 89 -12.64 -17.06 -20.07
C GLY A 89 -11.18 -16.59 -20.21
N GLY A 90 -10.97 -15.26 -20.14
CA GLY A 90 -9.66 -14.63 -20.12
C GLY A 90 -8.94 -14.72 -18.77
N ALA A 91 -9.66 -14.89 -17.65
CA ALA A 91 -9.04 -14.99 -16.33
C ALA A 91 -8.27 -16.31 -16.20
N LYS A 92 -6.97 -16.22 -15.91
CA LYS A 92 -6.08 -17.38 -15.76
C LYS A 92 -5.70 -17.62 -14.31
N ASN A 93 -5.58 -16.55 -13.54
CA ASN A 93 -5.08 -16.62 -12.18
C ASN A 93 -5.92 -15.80 -11.17
N ARG A 94 -5.54 -15.87 -9.89
CA ARG A 94 -6.22 -15.13 -8.82
C ARG A 94 -6.05 -13.62 -8.89
N TYR A 95 -4.99 -13.12 -9.52
CA TYR A 95 -4.84 -11.70 -9.81
C TYR A 95 -5.94 -11.24 -10.79
N ASP A 96 -6.17 -12.02 -11.84
CA ASP A 96 -7.18 -11.74 -12.86
C ASP A 96 -8.59 -11.72 -12.27
N ASP A 97 -8.89 -12.52 -11.24
CA ASP A 97 -10.19 -12.46 -10.57
C ASP A 97 -10.49 -11.05 -10.03
N PHE A 98 -9.49 -10.37 -9.44
CA PHE A 98 -9.65 -9.00 -8.94
C PHE A 98 -9.80 -8.01 -10.10
N VAL A 99 -9.03 -8.18 -11.18
CA VAL A 99 -9.15 -7.36 -12.39
C VAL A 99 -10.54 -7.49 -13.01
N VAL A 100 -11.01 -8.72 -13.20
CA VAL A 100 -12.36 -9.02 -13.73
C VAL A 100 -13.44 -8.43 -12.84
N THR A 101 -13.33 -8.59 -11.52
CA THR A 101 -14.29 -7.99 -10.57
C THR A 101 -14.37 -6.48 -10.76
N HIS A 102 -13.22 -5.81 -10.87
CA HIS A 102 -13.17 -4.36 -11.08
C HIS A 102 -13.77 -3.95 -12.43
N ILE A 103 -13.46 -4.68 -13.51
CA ILE A 103 -14.02 -4.44 -14.85
C ILE A 103 -15.55 -4.56 -14.82
N LEU A 104 -16.07 -5.67 -14.32
CA LEU A 104 -17.51 -5.95 -14.33
C LEU A 104 -18.31 -4.96 -13.48
N LEU A 105 -17.72 -4.43 -12.40
CA LEU A 105 -18.39 -3.53 -11.46
C LEU A 105 -18.07 -2.04 -11.69
N THR A 106 -17.31 -1.68 -12.73
CA THR A 106 -16.85 -0.29 -12.96
C THR A 106 -18.01 0.72 -12.95
N GLN A 107 -19.09 0.47 -13.69
CA GLN A 107 -20.23 1.39 -13.80
C GLN A 107 -21.01 1.56 -12.48
N TYR A 108 -20.92 0.59 -11.57
CA TYR A 108 -21.59 0.61 -10.27
C TYR A 108 -20.71 1.16 -9.15
N THR A 109 -19.44 1.44 -9.43
CA THR A 109 -18.44 1.79 -8.42
C THR A 109 -17.73 3.11 -8.71
N HIS A 110 -17.88 3.70 -9.90
CA HIS A 110 -17.24 4.96 -10.26
C HIS A 110 -18.27 6.07 -10.50
N GLY A 111 -17.94 7.30 -10.10
CA GLY A 111 -18.82 8.47 -10.28
C GLY A 111 -20.07 8.46 -9.41
N ASN A 112 -20.10 7.66 -8.34
CA ASN A 112 -21.27 7.51 -7.47
C ASN A 112 -20.88 7.33 -5.99
N GLY A 113 -21.88 7.24 -5.11
CA GLY A 113 -21.68 7.16 -3.65
C GLY A 113 -20.95 5.91 -3.15
N ASN A 114 -20.89 4.83 -3.95
CA ASN A 114 -20.19 3.60 -3.58
C ASN A 114 -18.67 3.68 -3.81
N PHE A 115 -18.19 4.70 -4.51
CA PHE A 115 -16.79 4.76 -4.94
C PHE A 115 -15.80 4.55 -3.79
N LEU A 116 -15.94 5.32 -2.70
CA LEU A 116 -14.98 5.25 -1.59
C LEU A 116 -15.12 3.95 -0.77
N SER A 117 -16.35 3.53 -0.48
CA SER A 117 -16.62 2.34 0.33
C SER A 117 -16.24 1.05 -0.40
N TRP A 118 -16.58 0.95 -1.69
CA TRP A 118 -16.25 -0.21 -2.51
C TRP A 118 -14.75 -0.37 -2.69
N HIS A 119 -14.01 0.69 -3.04
CA HIS A 119 -12.55 0.60 -3.20
C HIS A 119 -11.85 0.30 -1.87
N ARG A 120 -12.35 0.82 -0.74
CA ARG A 120 -11.84 0.47 0.59
C ARG A 120 -12.00 -1.03 0.87
N TYR A 121 -13.17 -1.59 0.57
CA TYR A 121 -13.43 -3.02 0.75
C TYR A 121 -12.64 -3.88 -0.23
N PHE A 122 -12.56 -3.48 -1.51
CA PHE A 122 -11.79 -4.15 -2.54
C PHE A 122 -10.32 -4.27 -2.16
N MET A 123 -9.70 -3.18 -1.67
CA MET A 123 -8.34 -3.19 -1.18
C MET A 123 -8.18 -4.03 0.10
N TRP A 124 -9.17 -4.04 1.00
CA TRP A 124 -9.15 -4.95 2.15
C TRP A 124 -9.20 -6.43 1.70
N ALA A 125 -10.07 -6.79 0.77
CA ALA A 125 -10.16 -8.16 0.24
C ALA A 125 -8.88 -8.59 -0.49
N TRP A 126 -8.26 -7.67 -1.22
CA TRP A 126 -6.94 -7.86 -1.83
C TRP A 126 -5.87 -8.16 -0.77
N GLU A 127 -5.79 -7.34 0.28
CA GLU A 127 -4.88 -7.55 1.41
C GLU A 127 -5.10 -8.92 2.08
N GLN A 128 -6.35 -9.27 2.39
CA GLN A 128 -6.66 -10.55 3.00
C GLN A 128 -6.26 -11.72 2.11
N THR A 129 -6.46 -11.61 0.80
CA THR A 129 -6.09 -12.67 -0.15
C THR A 129 -4.57 -12.84 -0.22
N LEU A 130 -3.82 -11.74 -0.30
CA LEU A 130 -2.35 -11.79 -0.24
C LEU A 130 -1.84 -12.46 1.04
N ARG A 131 -2.44 -12.12 2.19
CA ARG A 131 -2.05 -12.67 3.49
C ARG A 131 -2.42 -14.15 3.64
N ASN A 132 -3.67 -14.49 3.38
CA ASN A 132 -4.23 -15.80 3.67
C ASN A 132 -3.86 -16.85 2.63
N GLU A 133 -3.60 -16.45 1.38
CA GLU A 133 -3.31 -17.39 0.31
C GLU A 133 -1.85 -17.36 -0.14
N CYS A 134 -1.19 -16.21 -0.04
CA CYS A 134 0.17 -16.00 -0.54
C CYS A 134 1.19 -15.68 0.57
N GLY A 135 0.81 -15.79 1.84
CA GLY A 135 1.74 -15.65 2.96
C GLY A 135 2.31 -14.24 3.15
N TYR A 136 1.62 -13.22 2.64
CA TYR A 136 2.01 -11.83 2.89
C TYR A 136 1.94 -11.54 4.40
N LYS A 137 3.03 -11.01 4.97
CA LYS A 137 3.14 -10.78 6.42
C LYS A 137 2.77 -9.34 6.81
N GLY A 138 2.94 -8.40 5.89
CA GLY A 138 2.66 -6.97 6.09
C GLY A 138 1.21 -6.57 5.80
N TYR A 139 0.92 -5.29 5.98
CA TYR A 139 -0.34 -4.67 5.51
C TYR A 139 -0.08 -3.92 4.20
N LEU A 140 -1.12 -3.59 3.44
CA LEU A 140 -0.92 -2.95 2.15
C LEU A 140 -0.12 -1.65 2.29
N PRO A 141 0.96 -1.48 1.50
CA PRO A 141 1.61 -0.19 1.41
C PRO A 141 0.73 0.80 0.66
N TYR A 142 0.96 2.09 0.90
CA TYR A 142 0.41 3.15 0.06
C TYR A 142 1.53 3.93 -0.65
N TYR A 143 1.15 4.55 -1.76
CA TYR A 143 2.02 5.46 -2.49
C TYR A 143 1.63 6.89 -2.14
N ASN A 144 2.52 7.62 -1.45
CA ASN A 144 2.30 9.04 -1.20
C ASN A 144 2.81 9.84 -2.40
N TRP A 145 1.93 10.05 -3.37
CA TRP A 145 2.25 10.73 -4.63
C TRP A 145 2.76 12.17 -4.43
N ALA A 146 2.34 12.86 -3.37
CA ALA A 146 2.80 14.21 -3.07
C ALA A 146 4.31 14.28 -2.75
N LEU A 147 4.89 13.23 -2.14
CA LEU A 147 6.33 13.17 -1.85
C LEU A 147 7.19 13.16 -3.12
N TRP A 148 6.62 12.67 -4.22
CA TRP A 148 7.35 12.39 -5.46
C TRP A 148 6.82 13.24 -6.63
N ALA A 149 6.00 14.25 -6.36
CA ALA A 149 5.32 15.04 -7.38
C ALA A 149 6.30 15.77 -8.31
N ASP A 150 7.38 16.33 -7.75
CA ASP A 150 8.39 17.07 -8.52
C ASP A 150 9.25 16.14 -9.40
N ASN A 151 9.47 14.89 -8.96
CA ASN A 151 10.22 13.89 -9.71
C ASN A 151 9.68 12.47 -9.46
N PRO A 152 8.63 12.03 -10.18
CA PRO A 152 8.02 10.72 -9.96
C PRO A 152 8.98 9.55 -10.18
N ARG A 153 9.98 9.70 -11.07
CA ARG A 153 10.98 8.66 -11.35
C ARG A 153 11.94 8.43 -10.18
N ALA A 154 12.10 9.41 -9.28
CA ALA A 154 12.89 9.24 -8.06
C ALA A 154 12.17 8.40 -7.00
N SER A 155 10.89 8.06 -7.21
CA SER A 155 10.15 7.24 -6.26
C SER A 155 10.72 5.82 -6.19
N PRO A 156 11.04 5.30 -4.99
CA PRO A 156 11.42 3.90 -4.80
C PRO A 156 10.34 2.89 -5.19
N LEU A 157 9.10 3.32 -5.47
CA LEU A 157 8.05 2.45 -6.00
C LEU A 157 8.21 2.25 -7.51
N LEU A 158 8.65 3.28 -8.23
CA LEU A 158 8.72 3.36 -9.69
C LEU A 158 10.14 3.19 -10.25
N ASP A 159 11.13 3.13 -9.39
CA ASP A 159 12.53 2.85 -9.75
C ASP A 159 12.68 1.44 -10.38
N VAL A 160 13.83 1.17 -11.00
CA VAL A 160 14.10 -0.06 -11.77
C VAL A 160 14.72 -1.20 -10.94
N ASP A 161 14.91 -1.02 -9.63
CA ASP A 161 15.45 -2.07 -8.74
C ASP A 161 14.43 -3.22 -8.50
N SER A 162 14.96 -4.40 -8.19
CA SER A 162 14.25 -5.63 -7.81
C SER A 162 13.31 -5.53 -6.61
N ALA A 163 13.31 -4.42 -5.87
CA ALA A 163 12.38 -4.16 -4.76
C ALA A 163 11.33 -3.09 -5.11
N THR A 164 10.97 -2.98 -6.39
CA THR A 164 9.95 -2.04 -6.92
C THR A 164 8.78 -2.79 -7.56
N ILE A 165 7.71 -2.09 -7.93
CA ILE A 165 6.57 -2.72 -8.62
C ILE A 165 6.98 -3.30 -9.99
N ASN A 166 8.03 -2.74 -10.62
CA ASN A 166 8.57 -3.20 -11.90
C ASN A 166 9.18 -4.61 -11.81
N SER A 167 9.47 -5.10 -10.60
CA SER A 167 9.97 -6.45 -10.37
C SER A 167 8.88 -7.53 -10.38
N ILE A 168 7.60 -7.15 -10.41
CA ILE A 168 6.49 -8.08 -10.61
C ILE A 168 6.56 -8.56 -12.07
N ARG A 169 7.16 -9.74 -12.27
CA ARG A 169 7.26 -10.39 -13.57
C ARG A 169 5.86 -10.75 -14.08
N SER A 170 5.73 -10.90 -15.41
CA SER A 170 4.48 -11.19 -16.11
C SER A 170 3.62 -12.18 -15.30
N LEU A 171 2.43 -11.73 -14.92
CA LEU A 171 1.47 -12.53 -14.16
C LEU A 171 0.66 -13.46 -15.07
N SER A 172 0.92 -13.42 -16.39
CA SER A 172 0.29 -14.23 -17.45
C SER A 172 0.89 -15.62 -17.58
#